data_AF-A0A944JGU4-F1
#
_entry.id   AF-A0A944JGU4-F1
#
_cell.length_a   1.000
_cell.length_b   1.000
_cell.length_c   1.000
_cell.angle_alpha   90.00
_cell.angle_beta   90.00
_cell.angle_gamma   90.00
#
_symmetry.space_group_name_H-M   'P 1'
#
loop_
_entity.id
_entity.type
_entity.pdbx_description
1 polymer ?
#
loop_
_entity_poly.entity_id
_entity_poly.type
_entity_poly.pdbx_seq_one_letter_code
_entity_poly.pdbx_strand_id
1 'polypeptide(L)'
;MGRQEQPLDPGHGPLARFACDLRDLRRRAGSPPYRELATRTHYSASTLAAATAGHRLPGAAVLAAFVGACGGDPEDWERRRIHTHILMTGPPSPSASSAPSPSPRPPARPARRWSTGLSAVMAAVCTFTVVAFAALVPGDSAALESDARTDRSRDAAMSMTRVRLPDDAGWLRTDSDIPGEYRNLIVEAGTTCHVPQVTPALIAAMLEAESGFDPALSDPEKDEYGIARWTPRVLRYYLPPERQTTVPVPPFTPEDSIPAMGRMLCAIAPELEGVPGDPALNLAAAYRTATWIVQRQDAGLRDIQPYLDRVRSNLRRYRPTSGSS
;
A
#
# COMPACT_ATOMS: atom_id res chain seq x y z
N MET A 1 -35.95 -0.89 30.87
CA MET A 1 -35.39 -1.90 29.95
C MET A 1 -35.11 -1.23 28.61
N GLY A 2 -33.85 -1.22 28.18
CA GLY A 2 -33.45 -0.64 26.89
C GLY A 2 -33.80 -1.58 25.72
N ARG A 3 -33.99 -1.02 24.53
CA ARG A 3 -34.21 -1.80 23.30
C ARG A 3 -33.05 -2.78 23.12
N GLN A 4 -33.36 -4.08 23.01
CA GLN A 4 -32.34 -5.09 22.75
C GLN A 4 -31.74 -4.90 21.36
N GLU A 5 -30.43 -5.15 21.24
CA GLU A 5 -29.74 -5.12 19.97
C GLU A 5 -30.19 -6.27 19.08
N GLN A 6 -30.42 -5.99 17.81
CA GLN A 6 -30.67 -7.05 16.83
C GLN A 6 -29.45 -7.96 16.70
N PRO A 7 -29.64 -9.28 16.54
CA PRO A 7 -28.55 -10.21 16.31
C PRO A 7 -27.70 -9.80 15.10
N LEU A 8 -26.38 -9.88 15.22
CA LEU A 8 -25.44 -9.71 14.12
C LEU A 8 -24.69 -11.01 13.91
N ASP A 9 -24.60 -11.44 12.66
CA ASP A 9 -23.77 -12.59 12.27
C ASP A 9 -22.40 -12.08 11.77
N PRO A 10 -21.29 -12.40 12.46
CA PRO A 10 -19.95 -12.01 12.02
C PRO A 10 -19.54 -12.63 10.67
N GLY A 11 -20.26 -13.66 10.19
CA GLY A 11 -20.05 -14.29 8.87
C GLY A 11 -20.52 -13.44 7.68
N HIS A 12 -21.31 -12.39 7.90
CA HIS A 12 -21.85 -11.51 6.85
C HIS A 12 -20.86 -10.46 6.31
N GLY A 13 -19.56 -10.66 6.55
CA GLY A 13 -18.48 -9.87 5.96
C GLY A 13 -17.79 -8.89 6.93
N PRO A 14 -16.82 -8.11 6.41
CA PRO A 14 -15.93 -7.28 7.22
C PRO A 14 -16.64 -6.30 8.15
N LEU A 15 -17.72 -5.67 7.66
CA LEU A 15 -18.52 -4.72 8.43
C LEU A 15 -19.23 -5.37 9.61
N ALA A 16 -19.83 -6.54 9.38
CA ALA A 16 -20.54 -7.26 10.43
C ALA A 16 -19.57 -7.71 11.52
N ARG A 17 -18.37 -8.16 11.13
CA ARG A 17 -17.31 -8.52 12.08
C ARG A 17 -16.85 -7.32 12.92
N PHE A 18 -16.60 -6.17 12.28
CA PHE A 18 -16.22 -4.95 12.99
C PHE A 18 -17.27 -4.51 14.02
N ALA A 19 -18.57 -4.58 13.66
CA ALA A 19 -19.66 -4.27 14.56
C ALA A 19 -19.78 -5.27 15.72
N CYS A 20 -19.57 -6.58 15.46
CA CYS A 20 -19.49 -7.59 16.50
C CYS A 20 -18.35 -7.30 17.48
N ASP A 21 -17.16 -6.96 16.98
CA ASP A 21 -16.01 -6.62 17.81
C ASP A 21 -16.30 -5.41 18.71
N LEU A 22 -17.00 -4.38 18.21
CA LEU A 22 -17.42 -3.21 19.00
C LEU A 22 -18.40 -3.59 20.12
N ARG A 23 -19.34 -4.49 19.83
CA ARG A 23 -20.25 -5.02 20.86
C ARG A 23 -19.49 -5.84 21.90
N ASP A 24 -18.47 -6.58 21.49
CA ASP A 24 -17.56 -7.29 22.40
C ASP A 24 -16.75 -6.34 23.27
N LEU A 25 -16.26 -5.24 22.73
CA LEU A 25 -15.60 -4.19 23.52
C LEU A 25 -16.55 -3.66 24.60
N ARG A 26 -17.80 -3.35 24.25
CA ARG A 26 -18.79 -2.88 25.22
C ARG A 26 -19.12 -3.95 26.25
N ARG A 27 -19.22 -5.23 25.85
CA ARG A 27 -19.43 -6.35 26.78
C ARG A 27 -18.31 -6.43 27.81
N ARG A 28 -17.04 -6.36 27.37
CA ARG A 28 -15.86 -6.34 28.25
C ARG A 28 -15.83 -5.13 29.18
N ALA A 29 -16.40 -4.00 28.76
CA ALA A 29 -16.56 -2.80 29.58
C ALA A 29 -17.74 -2.85 30.58
N GLY A 30 -18.39 -4.01 30.75
CA GLY A 30 -19.53 -4.16 31.67
C GLY A 30 -20.90 -3.91 31.04
N SER A 31 -20.98 -3.82 29.72
CA SER A 31 -22.22 -3.56 28.97
C SER A 31 -22.97 -2.26 29.36
N PRO A 32 -22.29 -1.10 29.49
CA PRO A 32 -22.95 0.16 29.81
C PRO A 32 -24.06 0.48 28.80
N PRO A 33 -25.25 0.94 29.26
CA PRO A 33 -26.34 1.30 28.37
C PRO A 33 -25.97 2.51 27.50
N TYR A 34 -26.49 2.58 26.27
CA TYR A 34 -26.21 3.69 25.36
C TYR A 34 -26.54 5.08 25.91
N ARG A 35 -27.52 5.19 26.82
CA ARG A 35 -27.83 6.45 27.50
C ARG A 35 -26.71 6.91 28.43
N GLU A 36 -26.03 5.98 29.08
CA GLU A 36 -24.87 6.29 29.92
C GLU A 36 -23.67 6.68 29.06
N LEU A 37 -23.41 5.92 27.99
CA LEU A 37 -22.35 6.26 27.03
C LEU A 37 -22.60 7.64 26.38
N ALA A 38 -23.86 8.01 26.13
CA ALA A 38 -24.21 9.34 25.62
C ALA A 38 -23.77 10.46 26.57
N THR A 39 -24.02 10.29 27.88
CA THR A 39 -23.56 11.23 28.92
C THR A 39 -22.03 11.37 28.94
N ARG A 40 -21.29 10.30 28.61
CA ARG A 40 -19.82 10.27 28.63
C ARG A 40 -19.15 10.78 27.34
N THR A 41 -19.87 10.82 26.22
CA THR A 41 -19.27 11.00 24.87
C THR A 41 -19.81 12.22 24.13
N HIS A 42 -20.82 12.90 24.66
CA HIS A 42 -21.55 13.99 24.00
C HIS A 42 -22.23 13.61 22.67
N TYR A 43 -22.33 12.32 22.36
CA TYR A 43 -23.12 11.80 21.23
C TYR A 43 -24.45 11.25 21.70
N SER A 44 -25.49 11.32 20.86
CA SER A 44 -26.80 10.77 21.22
C SER A 44 -26.74 9.24 21.38
N ALA A 45 -27.59 8.69 22.26
CA ALA A 45 -27.71 7.25 22.43
C ALA A 45 -28.08 6.53 21.11
N SER A 46 -28.84 7.18 20.22
CA SER A 46 -29.17 6.67 18.89
C SER A 46 -27.94 6.61 17.97
N THR A 47 -27.05 7.60 18.01
CA THR A 47 -25.81 7.61 17.22
C THR A 47 -24.88 6.50 17.64
N LEU A 48 -24.72 6.29 18.96
CA LEU A 48 -23.87 5.22 19.50
C LEU A 48 -24.45 3.83 19.22
N ALA A 49 -25.77 3.67 19.28
CA ALA A 49 -26.43 2.42 18.89
C ALA A 49 -26.27 2.13 17.39
N ALA A 50 -26.35 3.16 16.54
CA ALA A 50 -26.12 3.01 15.10
C ALA A 50 -24.67 2.63 14.79
N ALA A 51 -23.69 3.12 15.56
CA ALA A 51 -22.26 2.83 15.39
C ALA A 51 -21.92 1.34 15.55
N THR A 52 -22.69 0.60 16.34
CA THR A 52 -22.51 -0.84 16.61
C THR A 52 -23.55 -1.72 15.90
N ALA A 53 -24.39 -1.11 15.05
CA ALA A 53 -25.51 -1.81 14.40
C ALA A 53 -25.08 -2.66 13.19
N GLY A 54 -23.87 -2.47 12.65
CA GLY A 54 -23.39 -3.25 11.51
C GLY A 54 -24.02 -2.89 10.16
N HIS A 55 -24.74 -1.77 10.07
CA HIS A 55 -25.32 -1.28 8.81
C HIS A 55 -24.36 -0.36 8.03
N ARG A 56 -23.45 0.32 8.73
CA ARG A 56 -22.40 1.17 8.15
C ARG A 56 -21.24 1.28 9.13
N LEU A 57 -20.04 1.59 8.63
CA LEU A 57 -18.93 1.94 9.52
C LEU A 57 -19.25 3.23 10.29
N PRO A 58 -18.94 3.29 11.60
CA PRO A 58 -19.06 4.54 12.34
C PRO A 58 -18.06 5.57 11.80
N GLY A 59 -18.40 6.86 11.87
CA GLY A 59 -17.39 7.90 11.62
C GLY A 59 -16.29 7.85 12.69
N ALA A 60 -15.07 8.22 12.32
CA ALA A 60 -13.89 8.15 13.20
C ALA A 60 -14.11 8.84 14.57
N ALA A 61 -14.76 10.01 14.59
CA ALA A 61 -15.04 10.72 15.84
C ALA A 61 -16.04 9.99 16.77
N VAL A 62 -17.07 9.34 16.19
CA VAL A 62 -18.04 8.53 16.96
C VAL A 62 -17.37 7.26 17.47
N LEU A 63 -16.53 6.63 16.63
CA LEU A 63 -15.77 5.45 17.00
C LEU A 63 -14.82 5.73 18.16
N ALA A 64 -13.99 6.77 18.04
CA ALA A 64 -13.02 7.16 19.07
C ALA A 64 -13.71 7.43 20.41
N ALA A 65 -14.84 8.14 20.39
CA ALA A 65 -15.59 8.43 21.61
C ALA A 65 -16.18 7.15 22.24
N PHE A 66 -16.82 6.29 21.43
CA PHE A 66 -17.38 5.02 21.91
C PHE A 66 -16.29 4.11 22.52
N VAL A 67 -15.17 3.97 21.81
CA VAL A 67 -14.04 3.13 22.22
C VAL A 67 -13.41 3.66 23.49
N GLY A 68 -13.15 4.97 23.58
CA GLY A 68 -12.62 5.60 24.79
C GLY A 68 -13.57 5.45 25.98
N ALA A 69 -14.88 5.59 25.79
CA ALA A 69 -15.87 5.37 26.84
C ALA A 69 -15.94 3.89 27.29
N CYS A 70 -15.60 2.96 26.41
CA CYS A 70 -15.51 1.53 26.74
C CYS A 70 -14.09 1.09 27.17
N GLY A 71 -13.14 2.02 27.34
CA GLY A 71 -11.79 1.74 27.79
C GLY A 71 -10.88 1.04 26.77
N GLY A 72 -11.21 1.10 25.48
CA GLY A 72 -10.30 0.67 24.41
C GLY A 72 -9.39 1.82 23.94
N ASP A 73 -8.37 1.46 23.16
CA ASP A 73 -7.48 2.44 22.50
C ASP A 73 -8.12 2.97 21.20
N PRO A 74 -8.49 4.26 21.11
CA PRO A 74 -9.08 4.84 19.91
C PRO A 74 -8.24 4.66 18.64
N GLU A 75 -6.91 4.69 18.74
CA GLU A 75 -6.03 4.58 17.57
C GLU A 75 -6.03 3.17 16.99
N ASP A 76 -5.95 2.14 17.84
CA ASP A 76 -6.06 0.74 17.43
C ASP A 76 -7.40 0.48 16.73
N TRP A 77 -8.48 1.08 17.22
CA TRP A 77 -9.81 0.93 16.64
C TRP A 77 -9.97 1.69 15.34
N GLU A 78 -9.34 2.86 15.21
CA GLU A 78 -9.32 3.60 13.95
C GLU A 78 -8.55 2.82 12.87
N ARG A 79 -7.40 2.23 13.22
CA ARG A 79 -6.66 1.31 12.32
C ARG A 79 -7.56 0.16 11.84
N ARG A 80 -8.33 -0.45 12.74
CA ARG A 80 -9.30 -1.51 12.39
C ARG A 80 -10.42 -0.99 11.49
N ARG A 81 -10.95 0.21 11.76
CA ARG A 81 -12.03 0.82 10.97
C ARG A 81 -11.59 1.07 9.54
N ILE A 82 -10.41 1.66 9.37
CA ILE A 82 -9.80 1.90 8.06
C ILE A 82 -9.60 0.57 7.31
N HIS A 83 -9.09 -0.47 7.99
CA HIS A 83 -8.96 -1.79 7.39
C HIS A 83 -10.31 -2.35 6.92
N THR A 84 -11.36 -2.26 7.76
CA THR A 84 -12.70 -2.67 7.37
C THR A 84 -13.23 -1.88 6.19
N HIS A 85 -12.96 -0.57 6.13
CA HIS A 85 -13.36 0.27 5.01
C HIS A 85 -12.73 -0.22 3.71
N ILE A 86 -11.43 -0.47 3.70
CA ILE A 86 -10.70 -0.99 2.53
C ILE A 86 -11.26 -2.34 2.07
N LEU A 87 -11.57 -3.25 3.00
CA LEU A 87 -12.18 -4.54 2.66
C LEU A 87 -13.59 -4.41 2.06
N MET A 88 -14.31 -3.32 2.37
CA MET A 88 -15.64 -3.04 1.83
C MET A 88 -15.61 -2.30 0.49
N THR A 89 -14.59 -1.47 0.25
CA THR A 89 -14.51 -0.57 -0.92
C THR A 89 -13.44 -0.95 -1.93
N GLY A 90 -12.62 -1.96 -1.64
CA GLY A 90 -11.64 -2.49 -2.58
C GLY A 90 -12.31 -3.01 -3.87
N PRO A 91 -11.63 -2.91 -5.03
CA PRO A 91 -12.15 -3.51 -6.26
C PRO A 91 -12.40 -5.01 -6.04
N PRO A 92 -13.51 -5.57 -6.58
CA PRO A 92 -13.76 -6.99 -6.45
C PRO A 92 -12.54 -7.73 -6.99
N SER A 93 -11.96 -8.62 -6.17
CA SER A 93 -10.86 -9.46 -6.59
C SER A 93 -11.24 -10.15 -7.92
N PRO A 94 -10.39 -10.11 -8.96
CA PRO A 94 -10.73 -10.70 -10.26
C PRO A 94 -11.01 -12.21 -10.18
N SER A 95 -10.72 -12.85 -9.05
CA SER A 95 -11.02 -14.27 -8.81
C SER A 95 -12.47 -14.59 -8.47
N ALA A 96 -13.35 -13.60 -8.28
CA ALA A 96 -14.78 -13.85 -7.99
C ALA A 96 -15.69 -13.73 -9.23
N SER A 97 -15.17 -13.25 -10.37
CA SER A 97 -15.90 -13.22 -11.63
C SER A 97 -15.20 -14.14 -12.63
N SER A 98 -15.87 -15.24 -12.97
CA SER A 98 -15.50 -16.23 -13.98
C SER A 98 -14.22 -17.05 -13.73
N ALA A 99 -14.30 -18.02 -12.82
CA ALA A 99 -13.74 -19.32 -13.19
C ALA A 99 -14.68 -19.91 -14.27
N PRO A 100 -14.25 -20.08 -15.53
CA PRO A 100 -15.05 -20.83 -16.48
C PRO A 100 -15.22 -22.25 -15.93
N SER A 101 -16.47 -22.71 -15.80
CA SER A 101 -16.78 -24.12 -15.55
C SER A 101 -15.91 -24.97 -16.47
N PRO A 102 -15.19 -26.00 -15.95
CA PRO A 102 -14.46 -26.90 -16.83
C PRO A 102 -15.47 -27.50 -17.81
N SER A 103 -15.26 -27.24 -19.10
CA SER A 103 -16.09 -27.78 -20.16
C SER A 103 -16.17 -29.30 -20.01
N PRO A 104 -17.34 -29.93 -20.21
CA PRO A 104 -17.44 -31.38 -20.14
C PRO A 104 -16.47 -31.98 -21.15
N ARG A 105 -15.53 -32.81 -20.65
CA ARG A 105 -14.60 -33.55 -21.51
C ARG A 105 -15.41 -34.34 -22.54
N PRO A 106 -15.07 -34.29 -23.83
CA PRO A 106 -15.71 -35.14 -24.82
C PRO A 106 -15.49 -36.62 -24.45
N PRO A 107 -16.47 -37.50 -24.68
CA PRO A 107 -16.33 -38.92 -24.33
C PRO A 107 -15.15 -39.53 -25.07
N ALA A 108 -14.32 -40.26 -24.32
CA ALA A 108 -13.19 -41.00 -24.87
C ALA A 108 -13.66 -41.94 -25.98
N ARG A 109 -13.10 -41.77 -27.18
CA ARG A 109 -13.31 -42.69 -28.30
C ARG A 109 -12.74 -44.07 -27.92
N PRO A 110 -13.46 -45.18 -28.15
CA PRO A 110 -12.95 -46.51 -27.83
C PRO A 110 -11.73 -46.82 -28.69
N ALA A 111 -10.63 -47.20 -28.02
CA ALA A 111 -9.40 -47.64 -28.68
C ALA A 111 -9.68 -48.91 -29.49
N ARG A 112 -9.68 -48.78 -30.82
CA ARG A 112 -9.77 -49.89 -31.74
C ARG A 112 -8.41 -50.58 -31.78
N ARG A 113 -8.29 -51.67 -31.02
CA ARG A 113 -7.18 -52.63 -31.08
C ARG A 113 -7.06 -53.16 -32.51
N TRP A 114 -5.97 -52.82 -33.18
CA TRP A 114 -5.43 -53.59 -34.30
C TRP A 114 -4.08 -54.15 -33.89
N SER A 115 -4.08 -55.47 -33.75
CA SER A 115 -2.94 -56.32 -33.53
C SER A 115 -2.20 -56.61 -34.85
N THR A 116 -0.91 -56.93 -34.68
CA THR A 116 0.14 -57.39 -35.63
C THR A 116 1.12 -56.27 -35.99
N GLY A 117 2.45 -56.43 -35.95
CA GLY A 117 3.32 -57.55 -35.62
C GLY A 117 4.70 -57.28 -36.22
N LEU A 118 5.75 -57.51 -35.42
CA LEU A 118 7.14 -57.85 -35.77
C LEU A 118 8.23 -56.82 -36.14
N SER A 119 9.39 -57.14 -35.53
CA SER A 119 10.81 -56.89 -35.87
C SER A 119 11.41 -55.55 -35.46
N ALA A 120 12.13 -55.46 -34.32
CA ALA A 120 13.49 -55.95 -34.03
C ALA A 120 14.60 -55.17 -34.74
N VAL A 121 15.53 -54.59 -33.96
CA VAL A 121 17.00 -54.81 -34.00
C VAL A 121 17.80 -53.62 -33.41
N MET A 122 18.81 -53.99 -32.61
CA MET A 122 20.03 -53.31 -32.12
C MET A 122 19.91 -52.07 -31.20
N ALA A 123 20.34 -52.11 -29.93
CA ALA A 123 21.68 -52.34 -29.35
C ALA A 123 22.68 -51.17 -29.55
N ALA A 124 23.03 -50.47 -28.46
CA ALA A 124 24.40 -50.38 -27.95
C ALA A 124 24.53 -49.35 -26.81
N VAL A 125 25.27 -49.79 -25.79
CA VAL A 125 25.68 -49.14 -24.55
C VAL A 125 26.76 -48.08 -24.81
N CYS A 126 26.71 -46.93 -24.11
CA CYS A 126 27.91 -46.17 -23.76
C CYS A 126 27.79 -45.58 -22.36
N THR A 127 28.54 -46.18 -21.45
CA THR A 127 28.90 -45.74 -20.10
C THR A 127 29.75 -44.47 -20.16
N PHE A 128 29.37 -43.43 -19.41
CA PHE A 128 30.27 -42.30 -19.13
C PHE A 128 30.88 -42.46 -17.74
N THR A 129 32.17 -42.81 -17.72
CA THR A 129 33.01 -42.83 -16.54
C THR A 129 33.47 -41.40 -16.19
N VAL A 130 33.32 -41.04 -14.93
CA VAL A 130 33.89 -39.83 -14.32
C VAL A 130 35.35 -40.11 -13.98
N VAL A 131 36.28 -39.31 -14.51
CA VAL A 131 37.65 -39.23 -13.97
C VAL A 131 38.00 -37.76 -13.79
N ALA A 132 38.17 -37.39 -12.52
CA ALA A 132 38.76 -36.14 -12.07
C ALA A 132 40.27 -36.16 -12.31
N PHE A 133 40.83 -35.04 -12.77
CA PHE A 133 42.26 -34.80 -12.74
C PHE A 133 42.52 -33.38 -12.23
N ALA A 134 43.22 -33.31 -11.09
CA ALA A 134 43.77 -32.11 -10.50
C ALA A 134 45.30 -32.18 -10.59
N ALA A 135 45.95 -31.12 -11.07
CA ALA A 135 47.37 -30.84 -10.82
C ALA A 135 47.72 -29.37 -11.14
N LEU A 136 48.68 -28.84 -10.39
CA LEU A 136 49.10 -27.43 -10.25
C LEU A 136 50.04 -26.90 -11.38
N VAL A 137 49.88 -25.60 -11.70
CA VAL A 137 50.81 -24.43 -11.89
C VAL A 137 52.35 -24.66 -11.67
N PRO A 138 53.38 -23.86 -12.17
CA PRO A 138 53.49 -22.59 -12.99
C PRO A 138 54.60 -22.54 -14.11
N GLY A 139 54.71 -21.39 -14.81
CA GLY A 139 55.94 -20.84 -15.47
C GLY A 139 56.08 -21.16 -16.96
N ASP A 140 56.51 -20.30 -17.89
CA ASP A 140 57.40 -19.13 -17.84
C ASP A 140 57.20 -18.23 -19.09
N SER A 141 57.84 -17.07 -19.09
CA SER A 141 57.65 -15.90 -19.98
C SER A 141 58.18 -16.06 -21.42
N ALA A 142 57.51 -15.43 -22.39
CA ALA A 142 58.14 -14.87 -23.59
C ALA A 142 57.30 -13.72 -24.15
N ALA A 143 57.89 -12.52 -24.13
CA ALA A 143 57.39 -11.32 -24.78
C ALA A 143 57.75 -11.34 -26.26
N LEU A 144 56.83 -10.93 -27.14
CA LEU A 144 57.13 -10.26 -28.41
C LEU A 144 56.04 -9.23 -28.74
N GLU A 145 56.48 -7.97 -28.67
CA GLU A 145 56.17 -6.78 -29.48
C GLU A 145 54.78 -6.53 -30.09
N SER A 146 54.20 -5.42 -29.61
CA SER A 146 53.70 -4.26 -30.37
C SER A 146 52.77 -4.48 -31.57
N ASP A 147 51.51 -4.06 -31.40
CA ASP A 147 50.94 -3.16 -32.39
C ASP A 147 50.05 -2.08 -31.75
N ALA A 148 50.32 -0.83 -32.13
CA ALA A 148 49.73 0.36 -31.58
C ALA A 148 48.30 0.57 -32.11
N ARG A 149 47.31 0.61 -31.19
CA ARG A 149 46.01 1.22 -31.47
C ARG A 149 45.37 1.78 -30.19
N THR A 150 46.05 2.72 -29.54
CA THR A 150 45.37 3.78 -28.80
C THR A 150 44.81 4.78 -29.79
N ASP A 151 43.49 4.97 -29.75
CA ASP A 151 42.84 6.29 -29.69
C ASP A 151 41.46 6.24 -30.37
N ARG A 152 40.47 5.66 -29.67
CA ARG A 152 39.04 5.92 -29.94
C ARG A 152 38.06 5.47 -28.84
N SER A 153 38.53 5.28 -27.60
CA SER A 153 37.69 4.70 -26.54
C SER A 153 37.71 5.47 -25.23
N ARG A 154 38.18 6.74 -25.24
CA ARG A 154 38.16 7.61 -24.05
C ARG A 154 37.26 8.85 -24.17
N ASP A 155 36.61 9.08 -25.31
CA ASP A 155 35.60 10.14 -25.46
C ASP A 155 34.15 9.66 -25.30
N ALA A 156 33.93 8.40 -24.92
CA ALA A 156 32.60 7.94 -24.49
C ALA A 156 32.40 8.21 -22.99
N ALA A 157 32.66 9.44 -22.56
CA ALA A 157 32.11 9.96 -21.33
C ALA A 157 30.60 10.15 -21.53
N MET A 158 29.81 9.56 -20.63
CA MET A 158 28.47 10.03 -20.27
C MET A 158 27.44 10.13 -21.40
N SER A 159 27.08 9.00 -22.00
CA SER A 159 25.71 8.83 -22.50
C SER A 159 25.00 7.83 -21.61
N MET A 160 24.57 8.28 -20.42
CA MET A 160 23.45 7.64 -19.73
C MET A 160 22.31 7.64 -20.74
N THR A 161 21.97 6.47 -21.26
CA THR A 161 20.66 6.23 -21.85
C THR A 161 19.65 6.67 -20.80
N ARG A 162 19.10 7.89 -20.94
CA ARG A 162 17.91 8.28 -20.19
C ARG A 162 16.88 7.24 -20.57
N VAL A 163 16.55 6.35 -19.63
CA VAL A 163 15.32 5.59 -19.70
C VAL A 163 14.24 6.62 -19.96
N ARG A 164 13.62 6.54 -21.14
CA ARG A 164 12.51 7.41 -21.49
C ARG A 164 11.36 6.96 -20.58
N LEU A 165 11.24 7.63 -19.43
CA LEU A 165 10.14 7.43 -18.51
C LEU A 165 8.85 7.63 -19.34
N PRO A 166 7.79 6.81 -19.12
CA PRO A 166 6.44 7.13 -19.56
C PRO A 166 6.14 8.60 -19.25
N ASP A 167 5.30 9.25 -20.08
CA ASP A 167 5.03 10.71 -20.07
C ASP A 167 4.63 11.28 -18.69
N ASP A 168 5.61 11.42 -17.80
CA ASP A 168 5.48 11.92 -16.44
C ASP A 168 5.58 13.44 -16.42
N ALA A 169 6.07 14.05 -17.50
CA ALA A 169 6.15 15.49 -17.69
C ALA A 169 4.78 16.18 -17.60
N GLY A 170 3.69 15.46 -17.95
CA GLY A 170 2.32 15.93 -17.74
C GLY A 170 1.87 15.93 -16.27
N TRP A 171 2.54 15.17 -15.40
CA TRP A 171 2.14 14.91 -14.02
C TRP A 171 3.06 15.55 -12.98
N LEU A 172 4.34 15.67 -13.30
CA LEU A 172 5.41 16.13 -12.43
C LEU A 172 6.30 17.11 -13.18
N ARG A 173 6.73 18.16 -12.50
CA ARG A 173 7.72 19.10 -13.04
C ARG A 173 9.01 18.36 -13.43
N THR A 174 9.54 18.59 -14.62
CA THR A 174 10.69 17.84 -15.17
C THR A 174 12.03 18.29 -14.61
N ASP A 175 12.17 19.56 -14.23
CA ASP A 175 13.37 20.16 -13.63
C ASP A 175 13.40 20.09 -12.08
N SER A 176 12.52 19.30 -11.47
CA SER A 176 12.54 19.07 -10.03
C SER A 176 13.57 18.01 -9.61
N ASP A 177 13.98 18.05 -8.36
CA ASP A 177 14.87 17.12 -7.66
C ASP A 177 14.25 15.78 -7.25
N ILE A 178 13.08 15.41 -7.78
CA ILE A 178 12.49 14.06 -7.59
C ILE A 178 13.44 13.01 -8.21
N PRO A 179 13.92 12.01 -7.44
CA PRO A 179 14.77 10.96 -7.98
C PRO A 179 14.11 10.19 -9.13
N GLY A 180 14.88 9.98 -10.21
CA GLY A 180 14.36 9.44 -11.47
C GLY A 180 13.71 8.06 -11.31
N GLU A 181 14.29 7.22 -10.46
CA GLU A 181 13.80 5.87 -10.16
C GLU A 181 12.42 5.84 -9.47
N TYR A 182 12.02 6.91 -8.78
CA TYR A 182 10.74 6.96 -8.05
C TYR A 182 9.62 7.62 -8.84
N ARG A 183 9.92 8.34 -9.93
CA ARG A 183 8.93 9.10 -10.70
C ARG A 183 7.75 8.26 -11.16
N ASN A 184 7.99 7.06 -11.70
CA ASN A 184 6.92 6.18 -12.14
C ASN A 184 6.04 5.69 -10.99
N LEU A 185 6.64 5.32 -9.86
CA LEU A 185 5.90 4.90 -8.66
C LEU A 185 5.06 6.05 -8.10
N ILE A 186 5.58 7.27 -8.13
CA ILE A 186 4.88 8.48 -7.69
C ILE A 186 3.69 8.79 -8.61
N VAL A 187 3.88 8.69 -9.93
CA VAL A 187 2.78 8.87 -10.90
C VAL A 187 1.72 7.80 -10.65
N GLU A 188 2.10 6.53 -10.57
CA GLU A 188 1.18 5.42 -10.28
C GLU A 188 0.38 5.65 -8.99
N ALA A 189 1.07 5.99 -7.90
CA ALA A 189 0.44 6.27 -6.61
C ALA A 189 -0.53 7.46 -6.68
N GLY A 190 -0.15 8.52 -7.40
CA GLY A 190 -0.94 9.73 -7.55
C GLY A 190 -2.11 9.61 -8.53
N THR A 191 -2.12 8.59 -9.39
CA THR A 191 -3.20 8.33 -10.37
C THR A 191 -3.98 7.05 -10.07
N THR A 192 -3.80 6.44 -8.90
CA THR A 192 -4.42 5.15 -8.56
C THR A 192 -5.94 5.23 -8.37
N CYS A 193 -6.48 6.41 -8.08
CA CYS A 193 -7.92 6.66 -7.94
C CYS A 193 -8.35 7.99 -8.57
N HIS A 194 -9.64 8.13 -8.83
CA HIS A 194 -10.23 9.34 -9.44
C HIS A 194 -10.63 10.37 -8.38
N VAL A 195 -9.70 10.71 -7.49
CA VAL A 195 -9.89 11.71 -6.44
C VAL A 195 -9.04 12.94 -6.79
N PRO A 196 -9.62 14.12 -7.10
CA PRO A 196 -8.87 15.27 -7.62
C PRO A 196 -7.73 15.77 -6.73
N GLN A 197 -7.87 15.62 -5.41
CA GLN A 197 -6.87 16.04 -4.44
C GLN A 197 -5.71 15.04 -4.27
N VAL A 198 -5.86 13.77 -4.69
CA VAL A 198 -4.76 12.80 -4.73
C VAL A 198 -4.05 12.98 -6.06
N THR A 199 -2.80 13.46 -6.03
CA THR A 199 -2.05 13.80 -7.26
C THR A 199 -0.60 13.32 -7.16
N PRO A 200 0.08 13.04 -8.29
CA PRO A 200 1.51 12.71 -8.28
C PRO A 200 2.36 13.78 -7.58
N ALA A 201 2.04 15.06 -7.78
CA ALA A 201 2.71 16.16 -7.11
C ALA A 201 2.51 16.15 -5.58
N LEU A 202 1.34 15.75 -5.08
CA LEU A 202 1.10 15.58 -3.64
C LEU A 202 1.92 14.42 -3.08
N ILE A 203 1.93 13.27 -3.76
CA ILE A 203 2.73 12.10 -3.33
C ILE A 203 4.21 12.49 -3.25
N ALA A 204 4.77 13.11 -4.29
CA ALA A 204 6.15 13.60 -4.27
C ALA A 204 6.41 14.60 -3.13
N ALA A 205 5.47 15.52 -2.90
CA ALA A 205 5.61 16.54 -1.87
C ALA A 205 5.62 15.98 -0.45
N MET A 206 4.81 14.93 -0.22
CA MET A 206 4.79 14.20 1.04
C MET A 206 6.05 13.37 1.21
N LEU A 207 6.48 12.58 0.22
CA LEU A 207 7.70 11.77 0.32
C LEU A 207 8.96 12.62 0.64
N GLU A 208 9.08 13.81 0.06
CA GLU A 208 10.14 14.75 0.46
C GLU A 208 9.98 15.17 1.93
N ALA A 209 8.78 15.56 2.35
CA ALA A 209 8.56 16.07 3.70
C ALA A 209 8.67 15.00 4.79
N GLU A 210 8.43 13.73 4.44
CA GLU A 210 8.61 12.55 5.28
C GLU A 210 10.11 12.23 5.41
N SER A 211 10.81 11.88 4.33
CA SER A 211 12.18 11.33 4.41
C SER A 211 13.21 12.00 3.50
N GLY A 212 12.85 13.03 2.74
CA GLY A 212 13.72 13.57 1.69
C GLY A 212 13.99 12.55 0.58
N PHE A 213 13.04 11.66 0.32
CA PHE A 213 13.18 10.49 -0.56
C PHE A 213 14.19 9.43 -0.08
N ASP A 214 14.60 9.42 1.19
CA ASP A 214 15.48 8.38 1.75
C ASP A 214 14.72 7.05 1.96
N PRO A 215 15.02 5.96 1.21
CA PRO A 215 14.39 4.66 1.42
C PRO A 215 14.96 3.88 2.59
N ALA A 216 16.12 4.31 3.14
CA ALA A 216 16.80 3.65 4.24
C ALA A 216 16.49 4.31 5.60
N LEU A 217 15.64 5.34 5.64
CA LEU A 217 15.23 6.01 6.87
C LEU A 217 14.76 4.97 7.90
N SER A 218 15.30 5.07 9.11
CA SER A 218 14.95 4.21 10.23
C SER A 218 14.85 5.05 11.50
N ASP A 219 13.66 5.10 12.09
CA ASP A 219 13.36 5.78 13.34
C ASP A 219 12.69 4.79 14.31
N PRO A 220 13.48 3.91 14.97
CA PRO A 220 12.95 2.88 15.86
C PRO A 220 12.22 3.45 17.09
N GLU A 221 12.53 4.68 17.51
CA GLU A 221 11.87 5.33 18.64
C GLU A 221 10.39 5.63 18.33
N LYS A 222 10.08 5.91 17.06
CA LYS A 222 8.72 6.18 16.58
C LYS A 222 8.09 5.01 15.83
N ASP A 223 8.83 3.91 15.68
CA ASP A 223 8.45 2.77 14.85
C ASP A 223 8.17 3.18 13.39
N GLU A 224 8.94 4.11 12.83
CA GLU A 224 8.76 4.65 11.47
C GLU A 224 9.95 4.32 10.56
N TYR A 225 9.68 3.84 9.33
CA TYR A 225 10.72 3.38 8.41
C TYR A 225 10.45 3.71 6.94
N GLY A 226 11.52 3.79 6.17
CA GLY A 226 11.52 3.89 4.72
C GLY A 226 11.08 5.25 4.18
N ILE A 227 10.94 5.30 2.86
CA ILE A 227 10.73 6.54 2.09
C ILE A 227 9.45 7.31 2.44
N ALA A 228 8.51 6.64 3.10
CA ALA A 228 7.23 7.20 3.49
C ALA A 228 7.01 7.21 5.01
N ARG A 229 8.04 6.91 5.82
CA ARG A 229 7.96 6.83 7.30
C ARG A 229 6.80 5.97 7.79
N TRP A 230 6.62 4.80 7.18
CA TRP A 230 5.58 3.87 7.57
C TRP A 230 5.87 3.23 8.92
N THR A 231 4.82 3.04 9.72
CA THR A 231 4.85 2.00 10.75
C THR A 231 4.58 0.63 10.14
N PRO A 232 5.24 -0.45 10.59
CA PRO A 232 5.00 -1.82 10.11
C PRO A 232 3.51 -2.21 10.13
N ARG A 233 2.83 -1.86 11.23
CA ARG A 233 1.42 -2.20 11.44
C ARG A 233 0.49 -1.48 10.46
N VAL A 234 0.80 -0.24 10.08
CA VAL A 234 -0.01 0.53 9.15
C VAL A 234 0.26 0.14 7.70
N LEU A 235 1.54 0.01 7.31
CA LEU A 235 1.91 -0.35 5.93
C LEU A 235 1.23 -1.62 5.47
N ARG A 236 1.14 -2.64 6.34
CA ARG A 236 0.47 -3.92 6.04
C ARG A 236 -0.86 -3.75 5.34
N TYR A 237 -1.68 -2.77 5.75
CA TYR A 237 -3.03 -2.57 5.22
C TYR A 237 -3.07 -2.00 3.81
N TYR A 238 -1.97 -1.39 3.39
CA TYR A 238 -1.82 -0.74 2.10
C TYR A 238 -0.86 -1.49 1.19
N LEU A 239 -0.39 -2.68 1.56
CA LEU A 239 0.31 -3.60 0.65
C LEU A 239 -0.67 -4.34 -0.28
N PRO A 240 -0.20 -4.98 -1.36
CA PRO A 240 -1.02 -5.90 -2.14
C PRO A 240 -1.69 -6.98 -1.26
N PRO A 241 -2.92 -7.42 -1.56
CA PRO A 241 -3.72 -8.34 -0.73
C PRO A 241 -2.96 -9.58 -0.23
N GLU A 242 -2.13 -10.16 -1.09
CA GLU A 242 -1.35 -11.38 -0.83
C GLU A 242 -0.36 -11.19 0.32
N ARG A 243 0.10 -9.95 0.52
CA ARG A 243 1.11 -9.56 1.52
C ARG A 243 0.52 -8.96 2.78
N GLN A 244 -0.81 -8.79 2.87
CA GLN A 244 -1.45 -8.25 4.07
C GLN A 244 -1.60 -9.27 5.20
N THR A 245 -1.26 -10.54 4.96
CA THR A 245 -1.46 -11.65 5.91
C THR A 245 -0.51 -11.60 7.11
N THR A 246 0.65 -10.98 6.95
CA THR A 246 1.67 -10.81 8.00
C THR A 246 2.06 -9.34 8.14
N VAL A 247 2.58 -8.94 9.30
CA VAL A 247 3.14 -7.60 9.48
C VAL A 247 4.49 -7.56 8.76
N PRO A 248 4.71 -6.64 7.81
CA PRO A 248 6.00 -6.52 7.13
C PRO A 248 7.08 -6.08 8.14
N VAL A 249 8.32 -6.52 7.92
CA VAL A 249 9.46 -6.12 8.76
C VAL A 249 10.34 -5.18 7.93
N PRO A 250 10.82 -4.05 8.49
CA PRO A 250 11.72 -3.16 7.77
C PRO A 250 13.03 -3.88 7.38
N PRO A 251 13.72 -3.43 6.32
CA PRO A 251 13.42 -2.24 5.52
C PRO A 251 12.25 -2.44 4.54
N PHE A 252 11.52 -1.36 4.25
CA PHE A 252 10.44 -1.36 3.27
C PHE A 252 10.94 -0.82 1.93
N THR A 253 10.66 -1.51 0.83
CA THR A 253 11.12 -1.06 -0.48
C THR A 253 10.27 0.12 -0.99
N PRO A 254 10.81 0.99 -1.87
CA PRO A 254 10.02 2.05 -2.52
C PRO A 254 8.81 1.53 -3.29
N GLU A 255 8.91 0.36 -3.92
CA GLU A 255 7.85 -0.28 -4.70
C GLU A 255 6.67 -0.72 -3.82
N ASP A 256 6.93 -1.05 -2.56
CA ASP A 256 5.88 -1.29 -1.57
C ASP A 256 5.36 0.02 -0.99
N SER A 257 6.28 0.94 -0.66
CA SER A 257 6.00 2.11 0.17
C SER A 257 5.26 3.22 -0.57
N ILE A 258 5.67 3.54 -1.80
CA ILE A 258 5.11 4.68 -2.56
C ILE A 258 3.69 4.36 -3.05
N PRO A 259 3.41 3.21 -3.70
CA PRO A 259 2.04 2.86 -4.08
C PRO A 259 1.10 2.69 -2.88
N ALA A 260 1.62 2.23 -1.73
CA ALA A 260 0.85 2.17 -0.49
C ALA A 260 0.38 3.55 -0.02
N MET A 261 1.19 4.61 -0.20
CA MET A 261 0.81 5.98 0.17
C MET A 261 -0.38 6.44 -0.67
N GLY A 262 -0.33 6.22 -2.00
CA GLY A 262 -1.45 6.51 -2.89
C GLY A 262 -2.74 5.81 -2.47
N ARG A 263 -2.66 4.49 -2.19
CA ARG A 263 -3.81 3.69 -1.71
C ARG A 263 -4.38 4.23 -0.40
N MET A 264 -3.53 4.65 0.54
CA MET A 264 -3.97 5.27 1.79
C MET A 264 -4.71 6.58 1.56
N LEU A 265 -4.13 7.49 0.77
CA LEU A 265 -4.76 8.78 0.51
C LEU A 265 -6.11 8.63 -0.19
N CYS A 266 -6.21 7.72 -1.15
CA CYS A 266 -7.48 7.38 -1.80
C CYS A 266 -8.53 6.84 -0.82
N ALA A 267 -8.12 6.01 0.14
CA ALA A 267 -9.04 5.44 1.13
C ALA A 267 -9.59 6.50 2.10
N ILE A 268 -8.80 7.50 2.48
CA ILE A 268 -9.21 8.50 3.48
C ILE A 268 -9.85 9.75 2.86
N ALA A 269 -9.65 10.00 1.57
CA ALA A 269 -10.12 11.22 0.90
C ALA A 269 -11.64 11.48 1.02
N PRO A 270 -12.54 10.47 0.86
CA PRO A 270 -13.98 10.70 0.98
C PRO A 270 -14.41 11.20 2.36
N GLU A 271 -13.65 10.88 3.41
CA GLU A 271 -13.95 11.34 4.77
C GLU A 271 -13.61 12.83 4.99
N LEU A 272 -12.79 13.40 4.13
CA LEU A 272 -12.32 14.78 4.23
C LEU A 272 -13.05 15.72 3.26
N GLU A 273 -14.05 15.23 2.54
CA GLU A 273 -14.90 16.06 1.69
C GLU A 273 -15.62 17.14 2.51
N GLY A 274 -15.55 18.38 2.03
CA GLY A 274 -16.17 19.53 2.69
C GLY A 274 -15.46 20.01 3.96
N VAL A 275 -14.36 19.38 4.37
CA VAL A 275 -13.54 19.90 5.48
C VAL A 275 -12.86 21.20 5.03
N PRO A 276 -12.95 22.30 5.81
CA PRO A 276 -12.31 23.57 5.46
C PRO A 276 -10.80 23.43 5.24
N GLY A 277 -10.24 24.27 4.37
CA GLY A 277 -8.81 24.30 4.06
C GLY A 277 -8.46 23.80 2.66
N ASP A 278 -7.16 23.64 2.39
CA ASP A 278 -6.67 23.05 1.15
C ASP A 278 -6.87 21.52 1.20
N PRO A 279 -7.63 20.92 0.26
CA PRO A 279 -7.92 19.48 0.30
C PRO A 279 -6.67 18.58 0.25
N ALA A 280 -5.62 18.99 -0.45
CA ALA A 280 -4.36 18.23 -0.53
C ALA A 280 -3.60 18.29 0.81
N LEU A 281 -3.63 19.44 1.48
CA LEU A 281 -3.04 19.57 2.82
C LEU A 281 -3.87 18.86 3.89
N ASN A 282 -5.20 18.80 3.75
CA ASN A 282 -6.06 17.99 4.62
C ASN A 282 -5.70 16.50 4.54
N LEU A 283 -5.40 15.99 3.33
CA LEU A 283 -4.89 14.63 3.13
C LEU A 283 -3.53 14.41 3.80
N ALA A 284 -2.58 15.32 3.58
CA ALA A 284 -1.26 15.24 4.21
C ALA A 284 -1.35 15.30 5.75
N ALA A 285 -2.24 16.15 6.28
CA ALA A 285 -2.49 16.23 7.72
C ALA A 285 -3.04 14.91 8.26
N ALA A 286 -4.03 14.32 7.59
CA ALA A 286 -4.62 13.05 7.99
C ALA A 286 -3.62 11.88 7.90
N TYR A 287 -2.65 11.95 6.98
CA TYR A 287 -1.56 10.98 6.88
C TYR A 287 -0.69 10.92 8.15
N ARG A 288 -0.29 12.08 8.68
CA ARG A 288 0.53 12.18 9.90
C ARG A 288 -0.26 12.06 11.20
N THR A 289 -1.59 12.25 11.16
CA THR A 289 -2.46 12.28 12.34
C THR A 289 -3.62 11.29 12.18
N ALA A 290 -4.82 11.78 11.88
CA ALA A 290 -6.02 11.00 11.56
C ALA A 290 -7.09 11.90 10.92
N THR A 291 -8.05 11.32 10.19
CA THR A 291 -9.13 12.09 9.55
C THR A 291 -9.98 12.88 10.54
N TRP A 292 -10.24 12.34 11.74
CA TRP A 292 -11.04 13.01 12.76
C TRP A 292 -10.39 14.27 13.35
N ILE A 293 -9.05 14.30 13.44
CA ILE A 293 -8.31 15.48 13.90
C ILE A 293 -8.49 16.61 12.90
N VAL A 294 -8.40 16.29 11.60
CA VAL A 294 -8.61 17.23 10.50
C VAL A 294 -10.07 17.71 10.43
N GLN A 295 -11.04 16.80 10.54
CA GLN A 295 -12.48 17.13 10.54
C GLN A 295 -12.87 18.06 11.69
N ARG A 296 -12.30 17.85 12.88
CA ARG A 296 -12.60 18.65 14.08
C ARG A 296 -11.79 19.93 14.18
N GLN A 297 -10.81 20.13 13.30
CA GLN A 297 -9.85 21.24 13.37
C GLN A 297 -9.18 21.31 14.75
N ASP A 298 -8.77 20.15 15.26
CA ASP A 298 -8.27 19.99 16.64
C ASP A 298 -6.86 20.58 16.82
N ALA A 299 -6.46 20.78 18.07
CA ALA A 299 -5.16 21.33 18.47
C ALA A 299 -3.97 20.56 17.88
N GLY A 300 -4.10 19.25 17.65
CA GLY A 300 -3.06 18.40 17.05
C GLY A 300 -2.63 18.84 15.64
N LEU A 301 -3.43 19.64 14.93
CA LEU A 301 -3.01 20.25 13.66
C LEU A 301 -1.88 21.28 13.85
N ARG A 302 -1.80 21.93 15.02
CA ARG A 302 -0.76 22.91 15.31
C ARG A 302 0.61 22.26 15.43
N ASP A 303 0.68 21.07 16.01
CA ASP A 303 1.93 20.33 16.23
C ASP A 303 2.58 19.90 14.91
N ILE A 304 1.77 19.66 13.88
CA ILE A 304 2.23 19.26 12.54
C ILE A 304 2.34 20.44 11.56
N GLN A 305 2.13 21.69 12.00
CA GLN A 305 2.18 22.85 11.11
C GLN A 305 3.51 22.94 10.33
N PRO A 306 4.70 22.70 10.94
CA PRO A 306 5.96 22.70 10.20
C PRO A 306 6.02 21.65 9.09
N TYR A 307 5.38 20.49 9.28
CA TYR A 307 5.26 19.47 8.24
C TYR A 307 4.36 19.93 7.09
N LEU A 308 3.19 20.48 7.40
CA LEU A 308 2.26 21.00 6.38
C LEU A 308 2.86 22.14 5.57
N ASP A 309 3.69 22.98 6.19
CA ASP A 309 4.40 24.05 5.49
C ASP A 309 5.44 23.51 4.49
N ARG A 310 6.16 22.43 4.85
CA ARG A 310 7.06 21.72 3.92
C ARG A 310 6.28 21.12 2.75
N VAL A 311 5.21 20.36 3.02
CA VAL A 311 4.36 19.76 1.97
C VAL A 311 3.82 20.85 1.03
N ARG A 312 3.33 21.98 1.58
CA ARG A 312 2.85 23.11 0.77
C ARG A 312 3.94 23.71 -0.11
N SER A 313 5.17 23.81 0.39
CA SER A 313 6.31 24.29 -0.38
C SER A 313 6.65 23.34 -1.53
N ASN A 314 6.75 22.04 -1.23
CA ASN A 314 7.08 21.01 -2.21
C ASN A 314 6.00 20.84 -3.28
N LEU A 315 4.72 20.96 -2.92
CA LEU A 315 3.62 20.94 -3.89
C LEU A 315 3.83 21.97 -5.01
N ARG A 316 4.28 23.19 -4.68
CA ARG A 316 4.57 24.23 -5.69
C ARG A 316 5.79 23.89 -6.55
N ARG A 317 6.77 23.18 -5.98
CA ARG A 317 7.99 22.73 -6.67
C ARG A 317 7.72 21.58 -7.62
N TYR A 318 6.82 20.66 -7.28
CA TYR A 318 6.61 19.42 -8.02
C TYR A 318 5.43 19.44 -8.99
N ARG A 319 4.48 20.38 -8.82
CA ARG A 319 3.40 20.57 -9.78
C ARG A 319 3.98 20.89 -11.18
N PRO A 320 3.50 20.20 -12.23
CA PRO A 320 3.95 20.45 -13.59
C PRO A 320 3.67 21.93 -13.92
N THR A 321 4.60 22.56 -14.62
CA THR A 321 4.33 23.88 -15.19
C THR A 321 3.23 23.70 -16.22
N SER A 322 2.08 24.33 -16.02
CA SER A 322 1.03 24.34 -17.03
C SER A 322 1.63 24.82 -18.35
N GLY A 323 1.80 23.89 -19.30
CA GLY A 323 2.09 24.27 -20.67
C GLY A 323 0.91 25.07 -21.16
N SER A 324 1.14 26.35 -21.43
CA SER A 324 0.32 27.09 -22.38
C SER A 324 0.31 26.30 -23.69
N SER A 325 -0.77 25.57 -23.92
CA SER A 325 -1.13 24.94 -25.18
C SER A 325 -2.58 25.28 -25.47
#